data_AF-A0A8T2QWZ4-F1
#
_entry.id   AF-A0A8T2QWZ4-F1
#
_cell.length_a   1.000
_cell.length_b   1.000
_cell.length_c   1.000
_cell.angle_alpha   90.00
_cell.angle_beta   90.00
_cell.angle_gamma   90.00
#
_symmetry.space_group_name_H-M   'P 1'
#
loop_
_entity.id
_entity.type
_entity.pdbx_description
1 polymer ?
#
loop_
_entity_poly.entity_id
_entity_poly.type
_entity_poly.pdbx_seq_one_letter_code
_entity_poly.pdbx_strand_id
1 'polypeptide(L)' 'MANPSSDIKEVLSQRIKEAEEVCVADSSSRECAVAWDEVEELSAEIAHKRVKQEDKKDPLEEFCKDAPEADECRVYED' A
#
# COMPACT_ATOMS: atom_id res chain seq x y z
N MET A 1 18.28 2.01 -11.74
CA MET A 1 16.81 2.11 -11.93
C MET A 1 16.22 2.23 -10.53
N ALA A 2 15.74 3.42 -10.16
CA ALA A 2 15.12 3.61 -8.84
C ALA A 2 13.83 2.77 -8.79
N ASN A 3 13.61 2.09 -7.67
CA ASN A 3 12.45 1.24 -7.48
C ASN A 3 11.28 2.17 -7.14
N PRO A 4 10.15 2.19 -7.85
CA PRO A 4 9.06 3.14 -7.58
C PRO A 4 8.51 3.07 -6.14
N SER A 5 8.76 1.96 -5.44
CA SER A 5 8.46 1.79 -4.01
C SER A 5 9.42 2.52 -3.05
N SER A 6 10.68 2.77 -3.44
CA SER A 6 11.62 3.54 -2.62
C SER A 6 11.24 5.01 -2.59
N ASP A 7 10.84 5.54 -3.75
CA ASP A 7 10.58 6.98 -3.91
C ASP A 7 9.35 7.40 -3.09
N ILE A 8 8.31 6.57 -3.01
CA ILE A 8 7.10 6.89 -2.24
C ILE A 8 7.30 6.82 -0.73
N LYS A 9 8.21 5.95 -0.25
CA LYS A 9 8.56 5.86 1.18
C LYS A 9 9.37 7.06 1.64
N GLU A 10 10.24 7.57 0.76
CA GLU A 10 11.01 8.78 1.01
C GLU A 10 10.08 10.01 1.09
N VAL A 11 9.11 10.10 0.17
CA VAL A 11 8.06 11.13 0.24
C VAL A 11 7.26 11.03 1.54
N LEU A 12 6.84 9.83 1.97
CA LEU A 12 6.14 9.66 3.25
C LEU A 12 6.99 10.15 4.44
N SER A 13 8.28 9.80 4.44
CA SER A 13 9.19 10.21 5.51
C SER A 13 9.37 11.73 5.56
N GLN A 14 9.34 12.40 4.40
CA GLN A 14 9.37 13.85 4.32
C GLN A 14 8.08 14.49 4.86
N ARG A 15 6.91 13.94 4.50
CA ARG A 15 5.61 14.44 5.00
C ARG A 15 5.43 14.27 6.50
N ILE A 16 5.95 13.19 7.08
CA ILE A 16 5.95 13.00 8.54
C ILE A 16 6.74 14.11 9.23
N LYS A 17 7.94 14.45 8.72
CA LYS A 17 8.74 15.54 9.29
C LYS A 17 8.03 16.89 9.17
N GLU A 18 7.41 17.16 8.02
CA GLU A 18 6.63 18.38 7.82
C GLU A 18 5.45 18.46 8.79
N ALA A 19 4.72 17.36 9.00
CA ALA A 19 3.64 17.30 9.98
C ALA A 19 4.17 17.52 11.41
N GLU A 20 5.27 16.88 11.79
CA GLU A 20 5.92 17.10 13.09
C GLU A 20 6.29 18.58 13.28
N GLU A 21 6.92 19.21 12.29
CA GLU A 21 7.32 20.62 12.31
C GLU A 21 6.12 21.58 12.43
N VAL A 22 5.07 21.37 11.64
CA VAL A 22 3.84 22.18 11.68
C VAL A 22 3.14 22.06 13.04
N CYS A 23 3.18 20.88 13.65
CA CYS A 23 2.53 20.60 14.93
C CYS A 23 3.32 21.05 16.17
N VAL A 24 4.60 21.48 16.05
CA VAL A 24 5.44 21.85 17.21
C VAL A 24 4.82 22.98 18.02
N ALA A 25 4.28 24.00 17.35
CA ALA A 25 3.75 25.19 18.01
C ALA A 25 2.37 24.95 18.63
N ASP A 26 1.50 24.23 17.91
CA ASP A 26 0.15 23.88 18.36
C ASP A 26 -0.31 22.58 17.70
N SER A 27 -0.36 21.52 18.50
CA SER A 27 -0.81 20.19 18.07
C SER A 27 -2.31 20.09 17.83
N SER A 28 -3.10 21.09 18.25
CA SER A 28 -4.55 21.15 18.02
C SER A 28 -4.90 22.12 16.88
N SER A 29 -3.90 22.71 16.21
CA SER A 29 -4.12 23.60 15.09
C SER A 29 -4.73 22.86 13.90
N ARG A 30 -5.47 23.61 13.06
CA ARG A 30 -6.06 23.05 11.84
C ARG A 30 -4.95 22.61 10.87
N GLU A 31 -3.87 23.36 10.83
CA GLU A 31 -2.71 23.13 9.99
C GLU A 31 -2.00 21.83 10.38
N CYS A 32 -1.86 21.56 11.70
CA CYS A 32 -1.36 20.29 12.20
C CYS A 32 -2.27 19.12 11.80
N ALA A 33 -3.59 19.28 11.96
CA ALA A 33 -4.55 18.24 11.58
C ALA A 33 -4.50 17.92 10.07
N VAL A 34 -4.43 18.94 9.22
CA VAL A 34 -4.32 18.76 7.77
C VAL A 34 -2.99 18.08 7.39
N ALA A 35 -1.88 18.45 8.02
CA ALA A 35 -0.60 17.81 7.73
C ALA A 35 -0.61 16.31 8.08
N TRP A 36 -1.24 15.92 9.19
CA TRP A 36 -1.40 14.51 9.54
C TRP A 36 -2.42 13.77 8.67
N ASP A 37 -3.48 14.44 8.19
CA ASP A 37 -4.43 13.88 7.21
C ASP A 37 -3.71 13.51 5.91
N GLU A 38 -2.83 14.37 5.40
CA GLU A 38 -2.00 14.07 4.22
C GLU A 38 -1.07 12.86 4.45
N VAL A 39 -0.50 12.71 5.65
CA VAL A 39 0.34 11.56 6.02
C VAL A 39 -0.47 10.27 6.09
N GLU A 40 -1.69 10.34 6.63
CA GLU A 40 -2.61 9.19 6.71
C GLU A 40 -2.98 8.70 5.31
N GLU A 41 -3.42 9.60 4.44
CA GLU A 41 -3.81 9.27 3.06
C GLU A 41 -2.64 8.67 2.28
N LEU A 42 -1.45 9.28 2.35
CA LEU A 42 -0.26 8.76 1.67
C LEU A 42 0.14 7.38 2.20
N SER A 43 0.03 7.16 3.51
CA SER A 43 0.31 5.85 4.13
C SER A 43 -0.69 4.79 3.66
N ALA A 44 -1.97 5.15 3.54
CA ALA A 44 -3.02 4.26 3.05
C ALA A 44 -2.77 3.86 1.60
N GLU A 45 -2.38 4.80 0.73
CA GLU A 45 -2.00 4.50 -0.64
C GLU A 45 -0.82 3.52 -0.73
N ILE A 46 0.20 3.72 0.11
CA ILE A 46 1.37 2.84 0.15
C ILE A 46 0.96 1.44 0.59
N ALA A 47 0.13 1.32 1.62
CA ALA A 47 -0.40 0.04 2.08
C ALA A 47 -1.20 -0.66 0.98
N HIS A 48 -2.09 0.07 0.29
CA HIS A 48 -2.87 -0.47 -0.81
C HIS A 48 -2.00 -0.95 -1.98
N LYS A 49 -0.95 -0.19 -2.34
CA LYS A 49 0.04 -0.62 -3.34
C LYS A 49 0.79 -1.88 -2.90
N ARG A 50 1.13 -2.00 -1.61
CA ARG A 50 1.78 -3.19 -1.06
C ARG A 50 0.88 -4.41 -1.11
N VAL A 51 -0.40 -4.30 -0.71
CA VAL A 51 -1.36 -5.41 -0.79
C VAL A 51 -1.43 -5.95 -2.22
N LYS A 52 -1.55 -5.07 -3.22
CA LYS A 52 -1.54 -5.47 -4.64
C LYS A 52 -0.24 -6.14 -5.12
N GLN A 53 0.89 -5.84 -4.47
CA GLN A 53 2.18 -6.49 -4.76
C GLN A 53 2.36 -7.80 -3.98
N GLU A 54 1.78 -7.88 -2.79
CA GLU A 54 1.76 -9.05 -1.92
C GLU A 54 0.65 -10.04 -2.27
N ASP A 55 -0.26 -9.68 -3.20
CA ASP A 55 -1.06 -10.59 -4.05
C ASP A 55 -0.11 -11.41 -4.93
N LYS A 56 0.79 -12.15 -4.29
CA LYS A 56 1.43 -13.33 -4.82
C LYS A 56 0.28 -14.30 -5.01
N LYS A 57 -0.29 -14.29 -6.21
CA LYS A 57 -1.29 -15.27 -6.63
C LYS A 57 -0.81 -16.62 -6.13
N ASP A 58 -1.69 -17.35 -5.47
CA ASP A 58 -1.37 -18.68 -5.00
C ASP A 58 -0.75 -19.43 -6.19
N PRO A 59 0.45 -20.03 -6.06
CA PRO A 59 1.07 -20.75 -7.16
C PRO A 59 0.13 -21.78 -7.80
N LEU A 60 -0.79 -22.34 -7.01
CA LEU A 60 -1.85 -23.21 -7.52
C LEU A 60 -2.88 -22.43 -8.35
N GLU A 61 -3.27 -21.23 -7.94
CA GLU A 61 -4.20 -20.38 -8.69
C GLU A 61 -3.60 -19.89 -10.02
N GLU A 62 -2.29 -19.60 -10.07
CA GLU A 62 -1.61 -19.35 -11.36
C GLU A 62 -1.57 -20.60 -12.23
N PHE A 63 -1.22 -21.75 -11.65
CA PHE A 63 -1.19 -23.02 -12.37
C PHE A 63 -2.58 -23.40 -12.94
N CYS A 64 -3.64 -23.25 -12.17
CA CYS A 64 -5.00 -23.57 -12.60
C CYS A 64 -5.56 -22.62 -13.66
N LYS A 65 -5.02 -21.40 -13.80
CA LYS A 65 -5.36 -20.49 -14.92
C LYS A 65 -4.85 -21.04 -16.25
N ASP A 66 -3.69 -21.68 -16.25
CA ASP A 66 -3.07 -22.23 -17.45
C ASP A 66 -3.46 -23.70 -17.70
N ALA A 67 -3.84 -24.43 -16.65
CA ALA A 67 -4.22 -25.85 -16.70
C ALA A 67 -5.52 -26.15 -15.89
N PRO A 68 -6.69 -25.64 -16.31
CA PRO A 68 -7.95 -25.80 -15.58
C PRO A 68 -8.41 -27.27 -15.47
N GLU A 69 -7.99 -28.13 -16.41
CA GLU A 69 -8.34 -29.55 -16.46
C GLU A 69 -7.45 -30.45 -15.58
N ALA A 70 -6.38 -29.89 -15.02
CA ALA A 70 -5.48 -30.62 -14.11
C ALA A 70 -6.26 -31.11 -12.89
N ASP A 71 -5.85 -32.24 -12.33
CA ASP A 71 -6.59 -32.87 -11.23
C ASP A 71 -6.65 -31.95 -9.99
N GLU A 72 -5.65 -31.09 -9.80
CA GLU A 72 -5.57 -30.07 -8.75
C GLU A 72 -6.50 -28.86 -8.98
N CYS A 73 -7.08 -28.72 -10.19
CA CYS A 73 -7.76 -27.51 -10.65
C CYS A 73 -9.22 -27.70 -11.05
N ARG A 74 -9.71 -28.96 -11.11
CA ARG A 74 -11.10 -29.25 -11.45
C ARG A 74 -12.05 -28.74 -10.36
N VAL A 75 -12.90 -27.79 -10.75
CA VAL A 75 -14.00 -27.29 -9.91
C VAL A 75 -15.32 -27.75 -10.53
N TYR A 76 -16.18 -28.36 -9.73
CA TYR A 76 -17.53 -28.78 -10.15
C TYR A 76 -18.56 -27.78 -9.60
N GLU A 77 -19.49 -27.35 -10.45
CA GLU A 77 -20.66 -26.58 -10.01
C GLU A 77 -21.75 -27.56 -9.53
N ASP A 78 -22.27 -27.35 -8.31
CA ASP A 78 -23.38 -28.12 -7.72
C ASP A 78 -24.75 -27.76 -8.31
#